data_AF-A0A2E4MXD8-F1
#
_entry.id   AF-A0A2E4MXD8-F1
#
_cell.length_a   1.000
_cell.length_b   1.000
_cell.length_c   1.000
_cell.angle_alpha   90.00
_cell.angle_beta   90.00
_cell.angle_gamma   90.00
#
_symmetry.space_group_name_H-M   'P 1'
#
loop_
_entity.id
_entity.type
_entity.pdbx_description
1 polymer ?
#
loop_
_entity_poly.entity_id
_entity_poly.type
_entity_poly.pdbx_seq_one_letter_code
_entity_poly.pdbx_strand_id
1 'polypeptide(L)'
;MARYLKRAVGELEEHDVSKELFLGIMMLMLTLGIMILNVSQPVWRVHHHDPEPEDVVLVYTPEGLGVSADGRSVHRMLRPSEFQTILAGLVAQPDKSLHLFLKGGSRERMVNDAAYADSLLSTAPTGEKVRPAVFVHMW
;
A
#
# COMPACT_ATOMS: atom_id res chain seq x y z
N MET A 1 49.69 33.40 -25.04
CA MET A 1 48.48 33.71 -24.24
C MET A 1 47.17 33.17 -24.82
N ALA A 2 46.83 33.43 -26.09
CA ALA A 2 45.49 33.14 -26.64
C ALA A 2 45.05 31.65 -26.66
N ARG A 3 46.01 30.70 -26.74
CA ARG A 3 45.71 29.26 -26.79
C ARG A 3 45.36 28.65 -25.42
N TYR A 4 45.90 29.21 -24.33
CA TYR A 4 45.60 28.78 -22.96
C TYR A 4 44.23 29.30 -22.50
N LEU A 5 43.87 30.53 -22.87
CA LEU A 5 42.55 31.11 -22.57
C LEU A 5 41.41 30.33 -23.25
N LYS A 6 41.58 29.91 -24.51
CA LYS A 6 40.58 29.06 -25.20
C LYS A 6 40.37 27.70 -24.52
N ARG A 7 41.44 27.11 -23.98
CA ARG A 7 41.36 25.82 -23.29
C ARG A 7 40.68 25.94 -21.93
N ALA A 8 40.98 27.00 -21.17
CA ALA A 8 40.32 27.27 -19.89
C ALA A 8 38.82 27.59 -20.03
N VAL A 9 38.42 28.31 -21.10
CA VAL A 9 37.00 28.58 -21.38
C VAL A 9 36.26 27.31 -21.79
N GLY A 10 36.86 26.45 -22.62
CA GLY A 10 36.27 25.16 -23.00
C GLY A 10 36.13 24.19 -21.82
N GLU A 11 37.13 24.13 -20.92
CA GLU A 11 37.06 23.30 -19.71
C GLU A 11 36.01 23.83 -18.71
N LEU A 12 35.79 25.15 -18.63
CA LEU A 12 34.72 25.75 -17.83
C LEU A 12 33.32 25.41 -18.39
N GLU A 13 33.12 25.55 -19.71
CA GLU A 13 31.85 25.19 -20.36
C GLU A 13 31.55 23.69 -20.24
N GLU A 14 32.52 22.80 -20.46
CA GLU A 14 32.33 21.35 -20.27
C GLU A 14 32.01 20.98 -18.82
N HIS A 15 32.67 21.64 -17.86
CA HIS A 15 32.43 21.39 -16.44
C HIS A 15 31.05 21.89 -15.98
N ASP A 16 30.56 23.01 -16.53
CA ASP A 16 29.22 23.50 -16.22
C ASP A 16 28.12 22.66 -16.88
N VAL A 17 28.32 22.17 -18.12
CA VAL A 17 27.42 21.18 -18.75
C VAL A 17 27.35 19.88 -17.94
N SER A 18 28.49 19.41 -17.42
CA SER A 18 28.54 18.21 -16.59
C SER A 18 27.80 18.37 -15.25
N LYS A 19 27.88 19.55 -14.62
CA LYS A 19 27.12 19.87 -13.40
C LYS A 19 25.62 19.97 -13.65
N GLU A 20 25.20 20.61 -14.75
CA GLU A 20 23.79 20.74 -15.10
C GLU A 20 23.18 19.36 -15.39
N LEU A 21 23.92 18.50 -16.10
CA LEU A 21 23.50 17.12 -16.36
C LEU A 21 23.41 16.31 -15.07
N PHE A 22 24.40 16.43 -14.18
CA PHE A 22 24.39 15.74 -12.89
C PHE A 22 23.23 16.20 -12.00
N LEU A 23 22.98 17.50 -11.93
CA LEU A 23 21.84 18.07 -11.20
C LEU A 23 20.51 17.59 -11.79
N GLY A 24 20.38 17.55 -13.13
CA GLY A 24 19.21 17.02 -13.82
C GLY A 24 18.95 15.55 -13.49
N ILE A 25 19.99 14.71 -13.47
CA ILE A 25 19.88 13.29 -13.08
C ILE A 25 19.49 13.17 -11.60
N MET A 26 20.08 13.97 -10.71
CA MET A 26 19.71 13.98 -9.30
C MET A 26 18.24 14.36 -9.08
N MET A 27 17.76 15.40 -9.77
CA MET A 27 16.36 15.81 -9.72
C MET A 27 15.41 14.74 -10.27
N LEU A 28 15.79 14.07 -11.36
CA LEU A 28 15.04 12.93 -11.93
C LEU A 28 14.98 11.75 -10.96
N MET A 29 16.09 11.40 -10.32
CA MET A 29 16.13 10.30 -9.33
C MET A 29 15.30 10.64 -8.09
N LEU A 30 15.35 11.88 -7.61
CA LEU A 30 14.55 12.34 -6.48
C LEU A 30 13.05 12.32 -6.81
N THR A 31 12.66 12.85 -7.97
CA THR A 31 11.26 12.85 -8.41
C THR A 31 10.74 11.44 -8.66
N LEU A 32 11.55 10.55 -9.23
CA LEU A 32 11.21 9.14 -9.37
C LEU A 32 11.05 8.46 -8.01
N GLY A 33 11.95 8.73 -7.06
CA GLY A 33 11.85 8.21 -5.69
C GLY A 33 10.56 8.65 -5.00
N ILE A 34 10.21 9.94 -5.09
CA ILE A 34 8.95 10.47 -4.54
C ILE A 34 7.74 9.88 -5.25
N MET A 35 7.79 9.72 -6.59
CA MET A 35 6.71 9.10 -7.36
C MET A 35 6.52 7.64 -6.97
N ILE A 36 7.59 6.86 -6.79
CA ILE A 36 7.54 5.48 -6.32
C ILE A 36 6.95 5.43 -4.92
N LEU A 37 7.41 6.29 -4.00
CA LEU A 37 6.89 6.35 -2.62
C LEU A 37 5.40 6.76 -2.56
N ASN A 38 4.96 7.63 -3.48
CA ASN A 38 3.55 8.03 -3.59
C ASN A 38 2.68 6.97 -4.29
N VAL A 39 3.22 6.22 -5.25
CA VAL A 39 2.52 5.12 -5.93
C VAL A 39 2.55 3.83 -5.11
N SER A 40 3.54 3.68 -4.22
CA SER A 40 3.63 2.56 -3.27
C SER A 40 2.67 2.71 -2.09
N GLN A 41 1.69 3.62 -2.14
CA GLN A 41 0.51 3.41 -1.33
C GLN A 41 0.00 2.00 -1.65
N PRO A 42 -0.25 1.16 -0.62
CA PRO A 42 -0.51 -0.24 -0.88
C PRO A 42 -1.67 -0.33 -1.86
N VAL A 43 -1.51 -1.13 -2.92
CA VAL A 43 -2.51 -1.27 -3.97
C VAL A 43 -3.63 -2.16 -3.44
N TRP A 44 -4.31 -1.73 -2.38
CA TRP A 44 -5.65 -2.24 -2.10
C TRP A 44 -6.48 -1.89 -3.30
N ARG A 45 -7.30 -2.84 -3.75
CA ARG A 45 -8.29 -2.55 -4.75
C ARG A 45 -9.33 -1.66 -4.07
N VAL A 46 -9.17 -0.34 -4.19
CA VAL A 46 -10.23 0.64 -3.89
C VAL A 46 -11.23 0.54 -5.04
N HIS A 47 -11.89 -0.60 -5.13
CA HIS A 47 -12.99 -0.87 -6.04
C HIS A 47 -14.17 -1.31 -5.21
N HIS A 48 -15.36 -0.88 -5.62
CA HIS A 48 -16.66 -1.30 -5.10
C HIS A 48 -16.92 -2.77 -5.45
N HIS A 49 -16.08 -3.69 -4.95
CA HIS A 49 -16.42 -5.11 -4.91
C HIS A 49 -17.26 -5.31 -3.65
N ASP A 50 -18.53 -5.61 -3.85
CA ASP A 50 -19.39 -6.01 -2.75
C ASP A 50 -18.88 -7.35 -2.18
N PRO A 51 -18.94 -7.57 -0.86
CA PRO A 51 -18.52 -8.83 -0.27
C PRO A 51 -19.36 -10.00 -0.79
N GLU A 52 -18.72 -11.12 -1.11
CA GLU A 52 -19.41 -12.38 -1.34
C GLU A 52 -19.77 -13.07 -0.01
N PRO A 53 -20.73 -14.01 0.03
CA PRO A 53 -21.20 -14.61 1.30
C PRO A 53 -20.14 -15.35 2.11
N GLU A 54 -19.05 -15.78 1.48
CA GLU A 54 -17.94 -16.46 2.14
C GLU A 54 -16.76 -15.54 2.47
N ASP A 55 -16.82 -14.29 2.04
CA ASP A 55 -15.76 -13.31 2.33
C ASP A 55 -15.79 -12.90 3.79
N VAL A 56 -14.61 -12.53 4.28
CA VAL A 56 -14.49 -12.00 5.64
C VAL A 56 -14.71 -10.50 5.58
N VAL A 57 -15.72 -10.02 6.30
CA VAL A 57 -16.01 -8.59 6.40
C VAL A 57 -15.77 -8.08 7.81
N LEU A 58 -14.86 -7.11 7.93
CA LEU A 58 -14.54 -6.42 9.17
C LEU A 58 -14.94 -4.95 9.07
N VAL A 59 -15.51 -4.44 10.15
CA VAL A 59 -16.02 -3.06 10.24
C VAL A 59 -15.33 -2.35 11.40
N TYR A 60 -14.67 -1.23 11.09
CA TYR A 60 -14.12 -0.31 12.07
C TYR A 60 -15.22 0.65 12.51
N THR A 61 -15.48 0.68 13.82
CA THR A 61 -16.42 1.59 14.48
C THR A 61 -15.69 2.40 15.55
N PRO A 62 -16.33 3.45 16.11
CA PRO A 62 -15.75 4.19 17.24
C PRO A 62 -15.44 3.31 18.47
N GLU A 63 -16.21 2.25 18.68
CA GLU A 63 -16.08 1.33 19.81
C GLU A 63 -14.99 0.26 19.59
N GLY A 64 -14.59 0.02 18.34
CA GLY A 64 -13.55 -0.94 18.00
C GLY A 64 -13.74 -1.63 16.64
N LEU A 65 -13.16 -2.81 16.50
CA LEU A 65 -13.26 -3.63 15.30
C LEU A 65 -14.37 -4.68 15.47
N GLY A 66 -15.25 -4.83 14.50
CA GLY A 66 -16.35 -5.79 14.50
C GLY A 66 -16.37 -6.69 13.25
N VAL A 67 -16.98 -7.87 13.37
CA VAL A 67 -17.30 -8.75 12.24
C VAL A 67 -18.67 -8.36 11.70
N SER A 68 -18.78 -8.33 10.38
CA SER A 68 -20.03 -8.12 9.66
C SER A 68 -20.21 -9.22 8.61
N ALA A 69 -21.44 -9.40 8.15
CA ALA A 69 -21.72 -10.24 6.97
C ALA A 69 -21.69 -9.42 5.68
N ASP A 70 -21.96 -8.11 5.75
CA ASP A 70 -22.23 -7.27 4.58
C ASP A 70 -21.60 -5.87 4.65
N GLY A 71 -20.87 -5.58 5.73
CA GLY A 71 -20.31 -4.26 6.01
C GLY A 71 -21.33 -3.25 6.52
N ARG A 72 -22.62 -3.61 6.64
CA ARG A 72 -23.69 -2.70 7.07
C ARG A 72 -23.90 -2.77 8.58
N SER A 73 -24.09 -3.97 9.11
CA SER A 73 -24.32 -4.21 10.54
C SER A 73 -23.17 -4.98 11.18
N VAL A 74 -22.80 -4.60 12.40
CA VAL A 74 -21.85 -5.36 13.22
C VAL A 74 -22.60 -6.49 13.92
N HIS A 75 -22.22 -7.73 13.64
CA HIS A 75 -22.76 -8.89 14.35
C HIS A 75 -22.11 -9.07 15.72
N ARG A 76 -20.79 -8.85 15.78
CA ARG A 76 -19.99 -9.08 17.00
C ARG A 76 -18.70 -8.27 16.97
N MET A 77 -18.32 -7.69 18.12
CA MET A 77 -17.01 -7.06 18.28
C MET A 77 -15.88 -8.10 18.40
N LEU A 78 -14.74 -7.81 17.79
CA LEU A 78 -13.53 -8.62 17.90
C LEU A 78 -12.76 -8.26 19.15
N ARG A 79 -12.16 -9.27 19.75
CA ARG A 79 -11.08 -9.12 20.73
C ARG A 79 -9.76 -8.82 20.01
N PRO A 80 -8.78 -8.19 20.68
CA PRO A 80 -7.52 -7.78 20.05
C PRO A 80 -6.76 -8.89 19.29
N SER A 81 -6.80 -10.13 19.79
CA SER A 81 -6.12 -11.28 19.18
C SER A 81 -6.92 -11.98 18.07
N GLU A 82 -8.23 -11.74 17.96
CA GLU A 82 -9.07 -12.44 16.98
C GLU A 82 -8.77 -12.01 15.55
N PHE A 83 -8.32 -10.77 15.35
CA PHE A 83 -7.94 -10.27 14.03
C PHE A 83 -6.82 -11.13 13.40
N GLN A 84 -5.77 -11.42 14.16
CA GLN A 84 -4.64 -12.25 13.69
C GLN A 84 -5.09 -13.68 13.40
N THR A 85 -5.96 -14.25 14.22
CA THR A 85 -6.53 -15.59 14.00
C THR A 85 -7.33 -15.66 12.70
N ILE A 86 -8.13 -14.64 12.41
CA ILE A 86 -8.90 -14.54 11.16
C ILE A 86 -7.97 -14.46 9.96
N LEU A 87 -6.95 -13.61 10.01
CA LEU A 87 -5.98 -13.48 8.92
C LEU A 87 -5.22 -14.78 8.68
N ALA A 88 -4.76 -15.46 9.73
CA ALA A 88 -4.10 -16.76 9.60
C ALA A 88 -5.01 -17.82 8.96
N GLY A 89 -6.32 -17.79 9.28
CA GLY A 89 -7.30 -18.67 8.65
C GLY A 89 -7.56 -18.36 7.18
N LEU A 90 -7.46 -17.08 6.78
CA LEU A 90 -7.59 -16.64 5.39
C LEU A 90 -6.39 -17.04 4.53
N VAL A 91 -5.18 -17.09 5.08
CA VAL A 91 -3.99 -17.58 4.36
C VAL A 91 -4.19 -19.01 3.84
N ALA A 92 -4.96 -19.84 4.56
CA ALA A 92 -5.30 -21.20 4.14
C ALA A 92 -6.49 -21.28 3.15
N GLN A 93 -7.16 -20.15 2.86
CA GLN A 93 -8.37 -20.07 2.03
C GLN A 93 -8.17 -19.04 0.91
N PRO A 94 -7.40 -19.40 -0.14
CA PRO A 94 -6.98 -18.46 -1.18
C PRO A 94 -8.11 -17.79 -1.97
N ASP A 95 -9.28 -18.42 -2.00
CA ASP A 95 -10.43 -17.96 -2.77
C ASP A 95 -11.29 -16.94 -2.01
N LYS A 96 -10.99 -16.68 -0.72
CA LYS A 96 -11.78 -15.78 0.14
C LYS A 96 -11.11 -14.43 0.30
N SER A 97 -11.88 -13.38 0.06
CA SER A 97 -11.40 -12.01 0.16
C SER A 97 -11.64 -11.43 1.55
N LEU A 98 -10.87 -10.39 1.88
CA LEU A 98 -11.02 -9.61 3.09
C LEU A 98 -11.54 -8.23 2.74
N HIS A 99 -12.67 -7.85 3.34
CA HIS A 99 -13.26 -6.53 3.18
C HIS A 99 -13.17 -5.76 4.49
N LEU A 100 -12.55 -4.58 4.46
CA LEU A 100 -12.41 -3.67 5.59
C LEU A 100 -13.27 -2.43 5.36
N PHE A 101 -14.26 -2.20 6.22
CA PHE A 101 -15.15 -1.03 6.15
C PHE A 101 -14.83 -0.04 7.25
N LEU A 102 -14.58 1.22 6.89
CA LEU A 102 -14.47 2.31 7.85
C LEU A 102 -15.84 2.94 8.06
N LYS A 103 -16.43 2.73 9.25
CA LYS A 103 -17.66 3.40 9.69
C LYS A 103 -17.45 4.31 10.91
N GLY A 104 -16.22 4.40 11.38
CA GLY A 104 -15.79 5.23 12.50
C GLY A 104 -14.46 4.72 13.06
N GLY A 105 -13.96 5.37 14.10
CA GLY A 105 -12.67 5.02 14.70
C GLY A 105 -11.47 5.52 13.89
N SER A 106 -10.35 4.80 13.94
CA SER A 106 -9.07 5.26 13.37
C SER A 106 -8.86 4.74 11.95
N ARG A 107 -8.84 5.67 10.98
CA ARG A 107 -8.43 5.40 9.60
C ARG A 107 -7.01 4.85 9.51
N GLU A 108 -6.08 5.44 10.26
CA GLU A 108 -4.68 5.01 10.29
C GLU A 108 -4.55 3.55 10.71
N ARG A 109 -5.29 3.15 11.76
CA ARG A 109 -5.32 1.77 12.22
C ARG A 109 -5.81 0.83 11.12
N MET A 110 -6.92 1.16 10.45
CA MET A 110 -7.43 0.34 9.35
C MET A 110 -6.42 0.21 8.21
N VAL A 111 -5.74 1.30 7.84
CA VAL A 111 -4.72 1.29 6.79
C VAL A 111 -3.53 0.39 7.16
N ASN A 112 -3.09 0.43 8.42
CA ASN A 112 -2.02 -0.45 8.92
C ASN A 112 -2.44 -1.92 8.95
N ASP A 113 -3.66 -2.20 9.41
CA ASP A 113 -4.23 -3.55 9.43
C ASP A 113 -4.42 -4.10 8.02
N ALA A 114 -4.83 -3.26 7.08
CA ALA A 114 -4.89 -3.60 5.67
C ALA A 114 -3.48 -3.96 5.15
N ALA A 115 -2.44 -3.17 5.48
CA ALA A 115 -1.07 -3.37 4.98
C ALA A 115 -0.53 -4.72 5.43
N TYR A 116 -0.79 -4.99 6.70
CA TYR A 116 -0.45 -6.24 7.31
C TYR A 116 -1.18 -7.41 6.65
N ALA A 117 -2.49 -7.31 6.43
CA ALA A 117 -3.28 -8.34 5.77
C ALA A 117 -2.81 -8.59 4.32
N ASP A 118 -2.59 -7.54 3.53
CA ASP A 118 -2.13 -7.65 2.14
C ASP A 118 -0.76 -8.34 2.05
N SER A 119 0.16 -8.01 2.98
CA SER A 119 1.47 -8.68 3.05
C SER A 119 1.35 -10.18 3.30
N LEU A 120 0.45 -10.59 4.19
CA LEU A 120 0.24 -12.00 4.56
C LEU A 120 -0.51 -12.80 3.50
N LEU A 121 -1.53 -12.19 2.91
CA LEU A 121 -2.41 -12.83 1.94
C LEU A 121 -1.78 -12.93 0.55
N SER A 122 -0.66 -12.23 0.29
CA SER A 122 0.05 -12.24 -0.98
C SER A 122 0.74 -13.58 -1.35
N THR A 123 0.88 -14.49 -0.38
CA THR A 123 1.65 -15.73 -0.52
C THR A 123 0.89 -16.91 0.09
N ALA A 124 0.64 -17.96 -0.69
CA ALA A 124 0.05 -19.18 -0.14
C ALA A 124 1.06 -19.97 0.70
N PRO A 125 0.59 -20.91 1.55
CA PRO A 125 1.48 -21.82 2.31
C PRO A 125 2.45 -22.62 1.44
N THR A 126 2.14 -22.82 0.15
CA THR A 126 2.99 -23.50 -0.84
C THR A 126 4.12 -22.61 -1.38
N GLY A 127 4.13 -21.32 -1.04
CA GLY A 127 5.05 -20.31 -1.61
C GLY A 127 4.57 -19.75 -2.96
N GLU A 128 3.47 -20.25 -3.51
CA GLU A 128 2.88 -19.69 -4.73
C GLU A 128 2.19 -18.36 -4.45
N LYS A 129 2.25 -17.44 -5.42
CA LYS A 129 1.58 -16.15 -5.32
C LYS A 129 0.09 -16.37 -5.51
N VAL A 130 -0.65 -16.34 -4.41
CA VAL A 130 -2.11 -16.40 -4.44
C VAL A 130 -2.65 -15.05 -3.97
N ARG A 131 -3.77 -14.60 -4.55
CA ARG A 131 -4.28 -13.25 -4.30
C ARG A 131 -5.72 -13.29 -3.79
N PRO A 132 -5.99 -13.76 -2.56
CA PRO A 132 -7.14 -13.28 -1.82
C PRO A 132 -7.05 -11.75 -1.76
N ALA A 133 -8.11 -11.08 -2.16
CA ALA A 133 -8.09 -9.64 -2.34
C ALA A 133 -8.41 -8.94 -1.01
N VAL A 134 -7.57 -7.97 -0.63
CA VAL A 134 -7.91 -7.02 0.44
C VAL A 134 -8.60 -5.81 -0.19
N PHE A 135 -9.85 -5.59 0.20
CA PHE A 135 -10.67 -4.46 -0.22
C PHE A 135 -10.88 -3.50 0.95
N VAL A 136 -10.71 -2.21 0.70
CA VAL A 136 -10.86 -1.16 1.71
C VAL A 136 -11.96 -0.21 1.29
N HIS A 137 -12.95 -0.03 2.16
CA HIS A 137 -14.15 0.76 1.94
C HIS A 137 -14.13 1.96 2.89
N MET A 138 -13.75 3.13 2.38
CA MET A 138 -13.74 4.40 3.11
C MET A 138 -14.92 5.23 2.61
N TRP A 139 -15.96 5.39 3.43
CA TRP A 139 -17.15 6.19 3.13
C TRP A 139 -17.11 7.51 3.89
#